data_AF-A0AA39ZXK3-F1
#
_entry.id   AF-A0AA39ZXK3-F1
#
_cell.length_a   1.000
_cell.length_b   1.000
_cell.length_c   1.000
_cell.angle_alpha   90.00
_cell.angle_beta   90.00
_cell.angle_gamma   90.00
#
_symmetry.space_group_name_H-M   'P 1'
#
loop_
_entity.id
_entity.type
_entity.pdbx_description
1 polymer ?
#
loop_
_entity_poly.entity_id
_entity_poly.type
_entity_poly.pdbx_seq_one_letter_code
_entity_poly.pdbx_strand_id
1 'polypeptide(L)' 'MCRIIVFSGTCSQCAGTFIWEDLSQELSCLESKNMGVFGQCRRGVQTEEHSFDQECDSCLAVLEADEGYGG' A
#
# COMPACT_ATOMS: atom_id res chain seq x y z
N MET A 1 6.90 -14.49 12.00
CA MET A 1 5.62 -13.81 12.28
C MET A 1 5.02 -13.38 10.95
N CYS A 2 3.70 -13.37 10.80
CA CYS A 2 3.05 -12.76 9.64
C CYS A 2 3.11 -11.25 9.86
N ARG A 3 3.52 -10.49 8.84
CA ARG A 3 3.49 -9.03 8.90
C ARG A 3 2.74 -8.46 7.71
N ILE A 4 1.89 -7.48 7.96
CA ILE A 4 1.23 -6.66 6.95
C ILE A 4 1.90 -5.30 7.00
N ILE A 5 2.44 -4.85 5.88
CA ILE A 5 3.00 -3.52 5.72
C ILE A 5 1.92 -2.68 5.05
N VAL A 6 1.47 -1.61 5.71
CA VAL A 6 0.47 -0.68 5.18
C VAL A 6 1.15 0.66 4.95
N PHE A 7 1.03 1.21 3.75
CA PHE A 7 1.51 2.56 3.45
C PHE A 7 0.35 3.54 3.55
N SER A 8 0.44 4.51 4.45
CA SER A 8 -0.56 5.55 4.64
C SER A 8 0.09 6.91 4.81
N GLY A 9 -0.63 7.98 4.50
CA GLY A 9 -0.04 9.31 4.44
C GLY A 9 -0.94 10.29 3.70
N THR A 10 -0.40 11.45 3.40
CA THR A 10 -1.16 12.58 2.86
C THR A 10 -0.84 12.85 1.41
N CYS A 11 -1.86 13.21 0.64
CA CYS A 11 -1.68 13.64 -0.73
C CYS A 11 -1.13 15.07 -0.77
N SER A 12 0.00 15.27 -1.44
CA SER A 12 0.61 16.60 -1.61
C SER A 12 -0.26 17.59 -2.41
N GLN A 13 -1.19 17.09 -3.23
CA GLN A 13 -2.06 17.93 -4.07
C GLN A 13 -3.38 18.31 -3.38
N CYS A 14 -4.10 17.32 -2.83
CA CYS A 14 -5.42 17.55 -2.24
C CYS A 14 -5.44 17.54 -0.71
N ALA A 15 -4.29 17.31 -0.05
CA ALA A 15 -4.14 17.19 1.40
C ALA A 15 -5.03 16.11 2.05
N GLY A 16 -5.63 15.22 1.26
CA GLY A 16 -6.40 14.08 1.76
C GLY A 16 -5.47 13.00 2.33
N THR A 17 -5.95 12.25 3.32
CA THR A 17 -5.25 11.06 3.83
C THR A 17 -5.65 9.85 2.99
N PHE A 18 -4.66 9.13 2.47
CA PHE A 18 -4.86 7.95 1.64
C PHE A 18 -4.05 6.76 2.19
N ILE A 19 -4.53 5.57 1.84
CA ILE A 19 -3.82 4.31 2.04
C ILE A 19 -3.46 3.80 0.64
N TRP A 20 -2.18 3.54 0.42
CA TRP A 20 -1.68 2.98 -0.83
C TRP A 20 -1.75 1.47 -0.76
N GLU A 21 -2.91 0.92 -1.13
CA GLU A 21 -3.17 -0.53 -1.12
C GLU A 21 -2.22 -1.26 -2.08
N ASP A 22 -1.88 -0.68 -3.23
CA ASP A 22 -0.93 -1.26 -4.21
C ASP A 22 0.50 -1.39 -3.66
N LEU A 23 0.88 -0.53 -2.72
CA LEU A 23 2.17 -0.60 -2.03
C LEU A 23 2.10 -1.48 -0.79
N SER A 24 0.90 -1.78 -0.30
CA SER A 24 0.71 -2.56 0.92
C SER A 24 1.08 -4.02 0.66
N GLN A 25 1.91 -4.59 1.54
CA GLN A 25 2.48 -5.92 1.34
C GLN A 25 2.08 -6.86 2.47
N GLU A 26 1.46 -7.97 2.10
CA GLU A 26 1.25 -9.09 3.00
C GLU A 26 2.46 -10.05 2.95
N LEU A 27 3.24 -10.05 4.02
CA LEU A 27 4.39 -10.94 4.15
C LEU A 27 4.03 -12.09 5.08
N SER A 28 3.81 -13.25 4.47
CA SER A 28 3.61 -14.50 5.21
C SER A 28 4.85 -14.90 5.97
N CYS A 29 4.65 -15.58 7.11
CA CYS A 29 5.72 -16.31 7.77
C CYS A 29 6.46 -17.21 6.75
N LEU A 30 7.79 -17.20 6.78
CA LEU A 30 8.62 -18.18 6.06
C LEU A 30 8.19 -19.63 6.38
N GLU A 31 7.74 -19.90 7.63
CA GLU A 31 7.17 -21.19 8.04
C GLU A 31 5.80 -21.49 7.37
N SER A 32 4.94 -20.49 7.17
CA SER A 32 3.63 -20.63 6.51
C SER A 32 3.78 -20.81 4.99
N LYS A 33 4.80 -20.18 4.39
CA LYS A 33 5.15 -20.35 2.97
C LYS A 33 5.58 -21.79 2.66
N ASN A 34 6.29 -22.44 3.60
CA ASN A 34 6.69 -23.85 3.49
C ASN A 34 5.54 -24.85 3.73
N MET A 35 4.41 -24.42 4.32
CA MET A 35 3.23 -25.27 4.51
C MET A 35 2.08 -24.98 3.51
N GLY A 36 2.23 -23.99 2.63
CA GLY A 36 1.23 -23.68 1.60
C GLY A 36 -0.07 -23.05 2.13
N VAL A 37 -0.08 -22.55 3.38
CA VAL A 37 -1.28 -21.96 4.00
C VAL A 37 -0.97 -20.54 4.48
N PHE A 38 -1.45 -19.53 3.75
CA PHE A 38 -1.50 -18.16 4.24
C PHE A 38 -2.47 -18.08 5.42
N GLY A 39 -2.06 -17.45 6.53
CA GLY A 39 -2.92 -17.22 7.70
C GLY A 39 -2.67 -18.10 8.94
N GLN A 40 -1.86 -19.16 8.89
CA GLN A 40 -1.53 -19.99 10.08
C GLN A 40 -0.29 -19.51 10.84
N CYS A 41 -0.14 -18.20 11.02
CA CYS A 41 0.91 -17.68 11.88
C CYS A 41 0.61 -17.98 13.34
N ARG A 42 1.40 -18.89 13.96
CA ARG A 42 1.30 -19.25 15.39
C ARG A 42 1.31 -18.07 16.36
N ARG A 43 1.77 -16.88 15.92
CA ARG A 43 1.89 -15.65 16.70
C ARG A 43 1.35 -14.45 15.90
N GLY A 44 0.02 -14.37 15.79
CA GLY A 44 -0.69 -13.17 15.32
C GLY A 44 -0.27 -12.61 13.95
N VAL A 45 -0.91 -11.50 13.58
CA VAL A 45 -0.52 -10.67 12.44
C VAL A 45 0.01 -9.35 13.02
N GLN A 46 1.22 -8.96 12.62
CA GLN A 46 1.80 -7.68 12.98
C GLN A 46 1.52 -6.69 11.85
N THR A 47 0.74 -5.65 12.12
CA THR A 47 0.57 -4.55 11.18
C THR A 47 1.65 -3.50 11.41
N GLU A 48 2.40 -3.17 10.37
CA GLU A 48 3.43 -2.15 10.35
C GLU A 48 2.98 -1.03 9.40
N GLU A 49 2.70 0.14 9.96
CA GLU A 49 2.27 1.30 9.20
C GLU A 49 3.48 2.17 8.85
N HIS A 50 3.61 2.52 7.57
CA HIS A 50 4.65 3.40 7.06
C HIS A 50 4.03 4.67 6.51
N SER A 51 4.59 5.81 6.92
CA SER A 51 4.21 7.11 6.38
C SER A 51 4.67 7.24 4.93
N PHE A 52 3.75 7.51 4.02
CA PHE A 52 4.00 7.68 2.60
C PHE A 52 3.23 8.88 2.07
N ASP A 53 3.89 10.01 1.90
CA ASP A 53 3.28 11.23 1.37
C ASP A 53 3.59 11.33 -0.13
N GLN A 54 2.60 11.03 -0.98
CA GLN A 54 2.68 11.10 -2.45
C GLN A 54 1.35 11.54 -3.06
N GLU A 55 1.34 11.79 -4.36
CA GLU A 55 0.10 12.04 -5.10
C GLU A 55 -0.77 10.78 -5.12
N CYS A 56 -2.06 10.93 -4.80
CA CYS A 56 -3.01 9.82 -4.86
C CYS A 56 -3.41 9.56 -6.31
N ASP A 57 -3.90 8.36 -6.61
CA ASP A 57 -4.22 7.94 -7.99
C ASP A 57 -5.22 8.88 -8.68
N SER A 58 -6.12 9.51 -7.93
CA SER A 58 -7.05 10.49 -8.47
C SER A 58 -6.38 11.80 -8.90
N CYS A 59 -5.41 12.30 -8.12
CA CYS A 59 -4.62 13.46 -8.53
C CYS A 59 -3.66 13.11 -9.67
N LEU A 60 -3.04 11.93 -9.63
CA LEU A 60 -2.17 11.42 -10.68
C LEU A 60 -2.92 11.30 -12.01
N ALA A 61 -4.15 10.74 -12.00
CA ALA A 61 -4.98 10.62 -13.18
C ALA A 61 -5.40 11.97 -13.77
N VAL A 62 -5.56 13.02 -12.95
CA VAL A 62 -5.84 14.39 -13.44
C VAL A 62 -4.60 14.97 -14.11
N LEU A 63 -3.40 14.77 -13.54
CA LEU A 63 -2.14 15.20 -14.13
C LEU A 63 -1.85 14.50 -15.45
N GLU A 64 -2.01 13.17 -15.49
CA GLU A 64 -1.85 12.39 -16.73
C GLU A 64 -2.90 12.76 -17.79
N ALA A 65 -4.11 13.12 -17.39
CA ALA A 65 -5.14 13.60 -18.31
C ALA A 65 -4.79 14.98 -18.91
N ASP A 66 -4.02 15.81 -18.21
CA ASP A 66 -3.56 17.13 -18.68
C ASP A 66 -2.34 17.03 -19.63
N GLU A 67 -1.67 15.86 -19.71
CA GLU A 67 -0.66 15.56 -20.74
C GLU A 67 -1.29 15.10 -22.08
N GLY A 68 -2.61 14.97 -22.13
CA GLY A 68 -3.38 14.56 -23.31
C GLY A 68 -3.81 15.73 -24.20
N TYR A 69 -3.11 15.90 -25.33
CA TYR A 69 -3.51 16.62 -26.55
C TYR A 69 -3.20 18.13 -26.64
N GLY A 70 -1.94 18.45 -26.90
CA GLY A 70 -1.59 19.60 -27.74
C GLY A 70 -1.65 19.17 -29.22
N GLY A 71 -2.67 19.64 -29.94
CA GLY A 71 -2.81 19.46 -31.39
C GLY A 71 -1.80 20.24 -32.22
#